data_AF-A0A1Y2B2J7-F1
#
_entry.id   AF-A0A1Y2B2J7-F1
#
_cell.length_a   1.000
_cell.length_b   1.000
_cell.length_c   1.000
_cell.angle_alpha   90.00
_cell.angle_beta   90.00
_cell.angle_gamma   90.00
#
_symmetry.space_group_name_H-M   'P 1'
#
loop_
_entity.id
_entity.type
_entity.pdbx_description
1 polymer ?
#
loop_
_entity_poly.entity_id
_entity_poly.type
_entity_poly.pdbx_seq_one_letter_code
_entity_poly.pdbx_strand_id
1 'polypeptide(L)'
;MPRLETDQPSWSSRIQSLPRDVLHRYHRLGRKGKTAVWGVTALHLLALALVVIITPTRIGGWFNTFAQHLKGLGAGGVAICFLMVVLASHPPLFGFMGSMTLIGFIYGMWPGAMIAVLASMSGSAFAFLSIRSFFLHWIRKYSNPKWEAFANVMRAKGLPLVIMIRYCPLPWAMGNGLFASIESVKFWHFMVANLMIQPRLLIPVFIGSRLTSLTSETPGHDPLRFWLNIGSIALSASISVLTGVWIYRLTLDQMRKLEKSREGELAAEALEEGALFGEYRDSDDEENEDEPLTERSQMLRPERGALRRVSSSGEDE
;
A
#
# COMPACT_ATOMS: atom_id res chain seq x y z
N MET A 1 -13.36 43.98 -10.47
CA MET A 1 -13.01 42.66 -9.91
C MET A 1 -11.75 42.15 -10.61
N PRO A 2 -10.59 42.06 -9.95
CA PRO A 2 -9.45 41.34 -10.50
C PRO A 2 -9.55 39.85 -10.12
N ARG A 3 -9.42 38.96 -11.11
CA ARG A 3 -9.24 37.52 -10.90
C ARG A 3 -7.87 37.30 -10.25
N LEU A 4 -7.85 36.67 -9.08
CA LEU A 4 -6.65 36.07 -8.51
C LEU A 4 -6.45 34.72 -9.22
N GLU A 5 -5.71 34.71 -10.33
CA GLU A 5 -5.14 33.48 -10.88
C GLU A 5 -4.02 33.04 -9.94
N THR A 6 -4.29 32.05 -9.09
CA THR A 6 -3.25 31.32 -8.38
C THR A 6 -2.54 30.42 -9.39
N ASP A 7 -1.43 30.91 -9.93
CA ASP A 7 -0.53 30.12 -10.79
C ASP A 7 0.15 29.05 -9.94
N GLN A 8 -0.57 27.97 -9.65
CA GLN A 8 -0.04 26.80 -8.97
C GLN A 8 0.84 26.05 -9.96
N PRO A 9 2.15 25.88 -9.68
CA PRO A 9 3.05 25.24 -10.63
C PRO A 9 2.55 23.83 -10.93
N SER A 10 2.35 23.55 -12.22
CA SER A 10 1.85 22.26 -12.70
C SER A 10 2.73 21.13 -12.17
N TRP A 11 2.14 19.97 -11.85
CA TRP A 11 2.85 18.82 -11.28
C TRP A 11 4.11 18.42 -12.06
N SER A 12 4.12 18.62 -13.39
CA SER A 12 5.29 18.38 -14.24
C SER A 12 6.43 19.37 -13.94
N SER A 13 6.14 20.65 -13.69
CA SER A 13 7.14 21.66 -13.34
C SER A 13 7.76 21.44 -11.95
N ARG A 14 6.99 20.91 -10.98
CA ARG A 14 7.50 20.50 -9.67
C ARG A 14 8.44 19.29 -9.78
N ILE A 15 8.05 18.27 -10.55
CA ILE A 15 8.90 17.08 -10.76
C ILE A 15 10.19 17.42 -11.52
N GLN A 16 10.15 18.39 -12.44
CA GLN A 16 11.32 18.83 -13.19
C GLN A 16 12.28 19.73 -12.39
N SER A 17 11.80 20.40 -11.33
CA SER A 17 12.62 21.25 -10.45
C SER A 17 13.25 20.48 -9.28
N LEU A 18 12.61 19.40 -8.80
CA LEU A 18 13.13 18.53 -7.74
C LEU A 18 14.62 18.15 -7.87
N PRO A 19 15.13 17.71 -9.05
CA PRO A 19 16.54 17.35 -9.19
C PRO A 19 17.47 18.57 -9.05
N ARG A 20 17.03 19.74 -9.53
CA ARG A 20 17.80 20.99 -9.49
C ARG A 20 17.82 21.56 -8.09
N ASP A 21 16.72 21.51 -7.37
CA ASP A 21 16.59 22.03 -6.02
C ASP A 21 17.40 21.21 -5.00
N VAL A 22 17.37 19.88 -5.13
CA VAL A 22 18.19 18.98 -4.31
C VAL A 22 19.68 19.20 -4.60
N LEU A 23 20.06 19.35 -5.87
CA LEU A 23 21.45 19.60 -6.27
C LEU A 23 21.95 20.96 -5.78
N HIS A 24 21.10 22.00 -5.82
CA HIS A 24 21.42 23.34 -5.36
C HIS A 24 21.58 23.41 -3.83
N ARG A 25 20.71 22.71 -3.07
CA ARG A 25 20.85 22.55 -1.61
C ARG A 25 22.12 21.79 -1.25
N TYR A 26 22.44 20.73 -2.00
CA TYR A 26 23.68 19.97 -1.82
C TYR A 26 24.94 20.81 -2.11
N HIS A 27 24.91 21.68 -3.13
CA HIS A 27 26.06 22.54 -3.46
C HIS A 27 26.32 23.62 -2.40
N ARG A 28 25.29 24.08 -1.69
CA ARG A 28 25.36 25.07 -0.60
C ARG A 28 25.97 24.53 0.70
N LEU A 29 26.09 23.21 0.84
CA LEU A 29 26.72 22.59 2.00
C LEU A 29 28.24 22.74 1.94
N GLY A 30 28.84 23.15 3.08
CA GLY A 30 30.29 23.18 3.25
C GLY A 30 30.90 21.77 3.17
N ARG A 31 32.24 21.67 3.07
CA ARG A 31 32.96 20.38 2.93
C ARG A 31 32.55 19.35 4.01
N LYS A 32 32.33 19.81 5.25
CA LYS A 32 31.88 18.98 6.39
C LYS A 32 30.44 18.46 6.24
N GLY A 33 29.54 19.27 5.67
CA GLY A 33 28.15 18.87 5.42
C GLY A 33 28.05 17.86 4.28
N LYS A 34 28.87 18.01 3.23
CA LYS A 34 28.97 17.03 2.14
C LYS A 34 29.51 15.69 2.64
N THR A 35 30.55 15.69 3.48
CA THR A 35 31.06 14.44 4.08
C THR A 35 30.05 13.76 5.00
N ALA A 36 29.23 14.53 5.73
CA ALA A 36 28.16 13.96 6.56
C ALA A 36 27.06 13.30 5.72
N VAL A 37 26.61 13.95 4.65
CA VAL A 37 25.62 13.37 3.71
C VAL A 37 26.15 12.08 3.10
N TRP A 38 27.37 12.08 2.55
CA TRP A 38 27.98 10.86 2.00
C TRP A 38 28.22 9.78 3.04
N GLY A 39 28.56 10.14 4.28
CA GLY A 39 28.73 9.21 5.39
C GLY A 39 27.41 8.52 5.76
N VAL A 40 26.32 9.28 5.88
CA VAL A 40 24.98 8.74 6.15
C VAL A 40 24.49 7.88 4.99
N THR A 41 24.66 8.32 3.74
CA THR A 41 24.31 7.52 2.56
C THR A 41 25.12 6.22 2.50
N ALA A 42 26.43 6.27 2.76
CA ALA A 42 27.28 5.08 2.79
C ALA A 42 26.90 4.12 3.92
N LEU A 43 26.54 4.63 5.10
CA LEU A 43 26.04 3.83 6.21
C LEU A 43 24.74 3.11 5.84
N HIS A 44 23.78 3.80 5.19
CA HIS A 44 22.52 3.20 4.74
C HIS A 44 22.75 2.15 3.65
N LEU A 45 23.65 2.42 2.69
CA LEU A 45 24.01 1.45 1.65
C LEU A 45 24.75 0.24 2.24
N LEU A 46 25.60 0.43 3.24
CA LEU A 46 26.29 -0.64 3.96
C LEU A 46 25.32 -1.48 4.80
N ALA A 47 24.39 -0.85 5.52
CA ALA A 47 23.34 -1.54 6.27
C ALA A 47 22.43 -2.35 5.32
N LEU A 48 22.02 -1.76 4.20
CA LEU A 48 21.28 -2.45 3.14
C LEU A 48 22.09 -3.63 2.58
N ALA A 49 23.37 -3.45 2.28
CA ALA A 49 24.25 -4.51 1.79
C ALA A 49 24.43 -5.63 2.84
N LEU A 50 24.61 -5.31 4.11
CA LEU A 50 24.71 -6.28 5.21
C LEU A 50 23.42 -7.08 5.37
N VAL A 51 22.25 -6.42 5.32
CA VAL A 51 20.95 -7.09 5.33
C VAL A 51 20.81 -8.00 4.11
N VAL A 52 21.22 -7.55 2.92
CA VAL A 52 21.18 -8.33 1.68
C VAL A 52 22.23 -9.45 1.64
N ILE A 53 23.32 -9.40 2.40
CA ILE A 53 24.39 -10.41 2.38
C ILE A 53 24.24 -11.44 3.51
N ILE A 54 23.93 -11.01 4.74
CA ILE A 54 23.91 -11.88 5.93
C ILE A 54 22.57 -12.61 6.06
N THR A 55 21.47 -11.89 5.85
CA THR A 55 20.10 -12.38 6.10
C THR A 55 19.61 -13.47 5.14
N PRO A 56 19.95 -13.49 3.82
CA PRO A 56 19.36 -14.46 2.90
C PRO A 56 19.81 -15.89 3.12
N THR A 57 20.99 -16.15 3.70
CA THR A 57 21.47 -17.53 3.89
C THR A 57 20.62 -18.28 4.93
N ARG A 58 20.29 -17.61 6.04
CA ARG A 58 19.43 -18.15 7.11
C ARG A 58 17.96 -18.21 6.70
N ILE A 59 17.44 -17.11 6.15
CA ILE A 59 16.04 -17.03 5.71
C ILE A 59 15.79 -17.95 4.51
N GLY A 60 16.71 -17.98 3.55
CA GLY A 60 16.63 -18.86 2.38
C GLY A 60 16.70 -20.34 2.77
N GLY A 61 17.56 -20.71 3.72
CA GLY A 61 17.61 -22.07 4.28
C GLY A 61 16.29 -22.48 4.93
N TRP A 62 15.77 -21.65 5.84
CA TRP A 62 14.46 -21.89 6.48
C TRP A 62 13.32 -21.97 5.45
N PHE A 63 13.28 -21.04 4.49
CA PHE A 63 12.27 -20.99 3.44
C PHE A 63 12.31 -22.23 2.55
N ASN A 64 13.52 -22.70 2.20
CA ASN A 64 13.70 -23.92 1.44
C ASN A 64 13.24 -25.16 2.23
N THR A 65 13.61 -25.29 3.50
CA THR A 65 13.13 -26.40 4.35
C THR A 65 11.61 -26.37 4.49
N PHE A 66 11.02 -25.20 4.70
CA PHE A 66 9.57 -25.01 4.80
C PHE A 66 8.86 -25.40 3.49
N ALA A 67 9.39 -24.94 2.35
CA ALA A 67 8.87 -25.29 1.03
C ALA A 67 8.97 -26.80 0.74
N GLN A 68 10.08 -27.44 1.10
CA GLN A 68 10.25 -28.89 0.96
C GLN A 68 9.28 -29.67 1.86
N HIS A 69 9.05 -29.20 3.09
CA HIS A 69 8.06 -29.79 3.99
C HIS A 69 6.65 -29.72 3.37
N LEU A 70 6.24 -28.54 2.90
CA LEU A 70 4.95 -28.36 2.23
C LEU A 70 4.84 -29.25 0.99
N LYS A 71 5.89 -29.33 0.18
CA LYS A 71 5.93 -30.22 -0.99
C LYS A 71 5.75 -31.69 -0.60
N GLY A 72 6.39 -32.12 0.48
CA GLY A 72 6.32 -33.49 1.00
C GLY A 72 4.93 -33.92 1.47
N LEU A 73 4.06 -32.96 1.83
CA LEU A 73 2.66 -33.22 2.20
C LEU A 73 1.74 -33.50 0.99
N GLY A 74 2.26 -33.42 -0.24
CA GLY A 74 1.48 -33.67 -1.47
C GLY A 74 0.26 -32.76 -1.57
N ALA A 75 -0.94 -33.36 -1.61
CA ALA A 75 -2.20 -32.62 -1.68
C ALA A 75 -2.44 -31.72 -0.45
N GLY A 76 -1.95 -32.11 0.73
CA GLY A 76 -2.04 -31.29 1.94
C GLY A 76 -1.26 -29.98 1.82
N GLY A 77 -0.09 -30.01 1.19
CA GLY A 77 0.71 -28.80 0.92
C GLY A 77 -0.01 -27.83 -0.01
N VAL A 78 -0.69 -28.35 -1.03
CA VAL A 78 -1.49 -27.55 -1.97
C VAL A 78 -2.63 -26.86 -1.22
N ALA A 79 -3.34 -27.60 -0.36
CA ALA A 79 -4.42 -27.07 0.45
C ALA A 79 -3.94 -25.98 1.42
N ILE A 80 -2.78 -26.15 2.06
CA ILE A 80 -2.20 -25.13 2.94
C ILE A 80 -1.85 -23.86 2.16
N CYS A 81 -1.17 -23.99 1.01
CA CYS A 81 -0.82 -22.83 0.18
C CYS A 81 -2.06 -22.10 -0.32
N PHE A 82 -3.09 -22.85 -0.73
CA PHE A 82 -4.39 -22.31 -1.12
C PHE A 82 -5.02 -21.53 0.03
N LEU A 83 -5.05 -22.12 1.23
CA LEU A 83 -5.60 -21.49 2.43
C LEU A 83 -4.83 -20.23 2.80
N MET A 84 -3.49 -20.23 2.73
CA MET A 84 -2.67 -19.03 2.99
C MET A 84 -3.07 -17.86 2.09
N VAL A 85 -3.27 -18.11 0.79
CA VAL A 85 -3.71 -17.08 -0.16
C VAL A 85 -5.13 -16.61 0.15
N VAL A 86 -6.04 -17.53 0.48
CA VAL A 86 -7.43 -17.18 0.86
C VAL A 86 -7.44 -16.32 2.12
N LEU A 87 -6.70 -16.69 3.15
CA LEU A 87 -6.60 -15.93 4.40
C LEU A 87 -5.95 -14.57 4.15
N ALA A 88 -4.82 -14.52 3.45
CA ALA A 88 -4.14 -13.26 3.09
C ALA A 88 -4.94 -12.37 2.11
N SER A 89 -6.08 -12.84 1.61
CA SER A 89 -7.01 -12.03 0.82
C SER A 89 -7.98 -11.20 1.67
N HIS A 90 -8.03 -11.45 2.99
CA HIS A 90 -8.86 -10.72 3.94
C HIS A 90 -8.04 -9.62 4.65
N PRO A 91 -8.48 -8.36 4.70
CA PRO A 91 -7.90 -7.38 5.62
C PRO A 91 -8.13 -7.87 7.06
N PRO A 92 -7.15 -7.92 8.00
CA PRO A 92 -5.85 -7.25 8.07
C PRO A 92 -4.62 -8.13 7.71
N LEU A 93 -4.84 -9.28 7.06
CA LEU A 93 -3.79 -10.28 6.90
C LEU A 93 -2.83 -9.91 5.77
N PHE A 94 -1.54 -9.97 6.07
CA PHE A 94 -0.45 -9.74 5.11
C PHE A 94 0.10 -11.07 4.57
N GLY A 95 1.01 -11.00 3.60
CA GLY A 95 1.71 -12.18 3.09
C GLY A 95 1.12 -12.78 1.81
N PHE A 96 0.18 -12.10 1.14
CA PHE A 96 -0.34 -12.53 -0.17
C PHE A 96 0.78 -12.69 -1.21
N MET A 97 1.61 -11.65 -1.40
CA MET A 97 2.74 -11.68 -2.33
C MET A 97 3.72 -12.81 -2.01
N GLY A 98 4.10 -12.98 -0.73
CA GLY A 98 4.97 -14.06 -0.28
C GLY A 98 4.38 -15.45 -0.54
N SER A 99 3.08 -15.63 -0.32
CA SER A 99 2.36 -16.88 -0.59
C SER A 99 2.34 -17.21 -2.08
N MET A 100 2.12 -16.23 -2.95
CA MET A 100 2.15 -16.41 -4.41
C MET A 100 3.55 -16.82 -4.89
N THR A 101 4.61 -16.18 -4.36
CA THR A 101 5.99 -16.55 -4.65
C THR A 101 6.34 -17.93 -4.11
N LEU A 102 5.88 -18.29 -2.91
CA LEU A 102 6.07 -19.61 -2.33
C LEU A 102 5.40 -20.71 -3.17
N ILE A 103 4.18 -20.48 -3.65
CA ILE A 103 3.48 -21.41 -4.57
C ILE A 103 4.30 -21.64 -5.84
N GLY A 104 4.82 -20.57 -6.44
CA GLY A 104 5.70 -20.66 -7.60
C GLY A 104 6.99 -21.42 -7.32
N PHE A 105 7.58 -21.20 -6.14
CA PHE A 105 8.81 -21.88 -5.70
C PHE A 105 8.61 -23.39 -5.49
N ILE A 106 7.48 -23.80 -4.88
CA ILE A 106 7.19 -25.21 -4.58
C ILE A 106 6.77 -25.98 -5.83
N TYR A 107 5.82 -25.42 -6.59
CA TYR A 107 5.07 -26.12 -7.65
C TYR A 107 5.50 -25.71 -9.07
N GLY A 108 6.41 -24.75 -9.20
CA GLY A 108 6.84 -24.22 -10.49
C GLY A 108 5.80 -23.29 -11.13
N MET A 109 6.06 -22.86 -12.36
CA MET A 109 5.25 -21.83 -13.02
C MET A 109 3.82 -22.31 -13.33
N TRP A 110 3.65 -23.39 -14.10
CA TRP A 110 2.32 -23.77 -14.60
C TRP A 110 1.40 -24.35 -13.52
N PRO A 111 1.81 -25.36 -12.73
CA PRO A 111 0.96 -25.86 -11.63
C PRO A 111 0.76 -24.80 -10.55
N GLY A 112 1.80 -24.03 -10.23
CA GLY A 112 1.72 -22.92 -9.28
C GLY A 112 0.76 -21.83 -9.75
N ALA A 113 0.75 -21.48 -11.03
CA ALA A 113 -0.17 -20.49 -11.60
C ALA A 113 -1.63 -20.92 -11.44
N MET A 114 -1.96 -22.18 -11.70
CA MET A 114 -3.34 -22.68 -11.53
C MET A 114 -3.78 -22.60 -10.06
N ILE A 115 -2.93 -23.03 -9.13
CA ILE A 115 -3.21 -22.95 -7.69
C ILE A 115 -3.39 -21.48 -7.28
N ALA A 116 -2.50 -20.60 -7.71
CA ALA A 116 -2.51 -19.18 -7.38
C ALA A 116 -3.75 -18.46 -7.91
N VAL A 117 -4.15 -18.71 -9.16
CA VAL A 117 -5.35 -18.12 -9.76
C VAL A 117 -6.59 -18.59 -9.00
N LEU A 118 -6.74 -19.89 -8.77
CA LEU A 118 -7.90 -20.42 -8.06
C LEU A 118 -7.96 -19.91 -6.62
N ALA A 119 -6.83 -19.93 -5.90
CA ALA A 119 -6.77 -19.49 -4.52
C ALA A 119 -7.03 -17.99 -4.37
N SER A 120 -6.46 -17.16 -5.25
CA SER A 120 -6.70 -15.71 -5.24
C SER A 120 -8.15 -15.38 -5.61
N MET A 121 -8.76 -16.12 -6.54
CA MET A 121 -10.15 -15.92 -6.92
C MET A 121 -11.12 -16.31 -5.80
N SER A 122 -10.92 -17.49 -5.20
CA SER A 122 -11.69 -17.92 -4.05
C SER A 122 -11.49 -16.99 -2.85
N GLY A 123 -10.25 -16.59 -2.57
CA GLY A 123 -9.91 -15.67 -1.49
C GLY A 123 -10.60 -14.32 -1.62
N SER A 124 -10.58 -13.74 -2.82
CA SER A 124 -11.31 -12.51 -3.12
C SER A 124 -12.81 -12.67 -2.98
N ALA A 125 -13.38 -13.80 -3.43
CA ALA A 125 -14.81 -14.06 -3.29
C ALA A 125 -15.21 -14.16 -1.80
N PHE A 126 -14.47 -14.91 -0.99
CA PHE A 126 -14.72 -15.04 0.45
C PHE A 126 -14.54 -13.72 1.19
N ALA A 127 -13.50 -12.95 0.88
CA ALA A 127 -13.28 -11.64 1.47
C ALA A 127 -14.43 -10.68 1.16
N PHE A 128 -14.89 -10.66 -0.09
CA PHE A 128 -16.00 -9.81 -0.50
C PHE A 128 -17.29 -10.14 0.24
N LEU A 129 -17.66 -11.42 0.31
CA LEU A 129 -18.87 -11.87 0.99
C LEU A 129 -18.78 -11.61 2.50
N SER A 130 -17.65 -11.95 3.13
CA SER A 130 -17.46 -11.78 4.58
C SER A 130 -17.56 -10.31 5.00
N ILE A 131 -16.93 -9.39 4.25
CA ILE A 131 -16.96 -7.96 4.58
C ILE A 131 -18.37 -7.39 4.44
N ARG A 132 -19.11 -7.78 3.39
CA ARG A 132 -20.50 -7.35 3.22
C ARG A 132 -21.45 -7.90 4.27
N SER A 133 -21.25 -9.15 4.69
CA SER A 133 -22.11 -9.78 5.68
C SER A 133 -21.86 -9.26 7.10
N PHE A 134 -20.60 -9.00 7.48
CA PHE A 134 -20.24 -8.76 8.88
C PHE A 134 -19.74 -7.34 9.19
N PHE A 135 -19.08 -6.66 8.24
CA PHE A 135 -18.31 -5.44 8.54
C PHE A 135 -18.88 -4.16 7.91
N LEU A 136 -19.90 -4.27 7.06
CA LEU A 136 -20.45 -3.14 6.31
C LEU A 136 -21.03 -2.04 7.21
N HIS A 137 -21.71 -2.43 8.30
CA HIS A 137 -22.25 -1.49 9.28
C HIS A 137 -21.14 -0.71 10.00
N TRP A 138 -20.04 -1.37 10.34
CA TRP A 138 -18.90 -0.75 10.99
C TRP A 138 -18.20 0.25 10.05
N ILE A 139 -17.98 -0.12 8.79
CA ILE A 139 -17.33 0.76 7.81
C ILE A 139 -18.15 2.03 7.56
N ARG A 140 -19.48 1.91 7.42
CA ARG A 140 -20.38 3.07 7.24
C ARG A 140 -20.29 4.06 8.40
N LYS A 141 -20.08 3.59 9.63
CA LYS A 141 -19.95 4.45 10.82
C LYS A 141 -18.73 5.37 10.77
N TYR A 142 -17.67 4.96 10.09
CA TYR A 142 -16.41 5.71 9.95
C TYR A 142 -16.21 6.28 8.54
N SER A 143 -17.28 6.36 7.74
CA SER A 143 -17.23 6.95 6.40
C SER A 143 -16.96 8.45 6.48
N ASN A 144 -16.01 8.93 5.70
CA ASN A 144 -15.68 10.34 5.52
C ASN A 144 -16.26 10.87 4.19
N PRO A 145 -16.39 12.20 3.99
CA PRO A 145 -16.95 12.76 2.75
C PRO A 145 -16.21 12.33 1.47
N LYS A 146 -14.89 12.11 1.56
CA LYS A 146 -14.06 11.57 0.49
C LYS A 146 -14.50 10.15 0.08
N TRP A 147 -14.86 9.30 1.06
CA TRP A 147 -15.38 7.96 0.82
C TRP A 147 -16.75 7.97 0.15
N GLU A 148 -17.66 8.86 0.56
CA GLU A 148 -18.98 9.00 -0.06
C GLU A 148 -18.87 9.46 -1.52
N ALA A 149 -18.01 10.45 -1.79
CA ALA A 149 -17.72 10.89 -3.15
C ALA A 149 -17.19 9.72 -4.00
N PHE A 150 -16.21 8.96 -3.48
CA PHE A 150 -15.69 7.79 -4.17
C PHE A 150 -16.76 6.73 -4.46
N ALA A 151 -17.63 6.44 -3.50
CA ALA A 151 -18.73 5.49 -3.66
C ALA A 151 -19.75 5.94 -4.74
N ASN A 152 -20.01 7.25 -4.84
CA ASN A 152 -20.87 7.84 -5.87
C ASN A 152 -20.25 7.71 -7.27
N VAL A 153 -18.96 8.03 -7.41
CA VAL A 153 -18.24 7.88 -8.68
C VAL A 153 -18.20 6.42 -9.13
N MET A 154 -17.95 5.50 -8.19
CA MET A 154 -18.05 4.05 -8.42
C MET A 154 -19.43 3.60 -8.87
N ARG A 155 -20.50 4.20 -8.32
CA ARG A 155 -21.88 3.95 -8.75
C ARG A 155 -22.16 4.42 -10.17
N ALA A 156 -21.61 5.58 -10.56
CA ALA A 156 -21.80 6.15 -11.89
C ALA A 156 -21.05 5.36 -12.98
N LYS A 157 -19.81 4.94 -12.73
CA LYS A 157 -18.96 4.29 -13.74
C LYS A 157 -19.07 2.76 -13.74
N GLY A 158 -19.30 2.12 -12.60
CA GLY A 158 -19.44 0.67 -12.50
C GLY A 158 -18.16 -0.11 -12.83
N LEU A 159 -18.28 -1.17 -13.65
CA LEU A 159 -17.22 -2.16 -13.91
C LEU A 159 -15.89 -1.58 -14.45
N PRO A 160 -15.88 -0.68 -15.45
CA PRO A 160 -14.63 -0.14 -15.99
C PRO A 160 -13.75 0.52 -14.91
N LEU A 161 -14.36 1.24 -13.98
CA LEU A 161 -13.64 1.90 -12.89
C LEU A 161 -13.10 0.89 -11.87
N VAL A 162 -13.87 -0.16 -11.54
CA VAL A 162 -13.40 -1.27 -10.69
C VAL A 162 -12.15 -1.92 -11.28
N ILE A 163 -12.17 -2.22 -12.59
CA ILE A 163 -11.03 -2.83 -13.29
C ILE A 163 -9.82 -1.89 -13.21
N MET A 164 -10.02 -0.61 -13.52
CA MET A 164 -8.96 0.38 -13.54
C MET A 164 -8.27 0.53 -12.18
N ILE A 165 -9.05 0.69 -11.11
CA ILE A 165 -8.51 0.79 -9.74
C ILE A 165 -7.83 -0.51 -9.31
N ARG A 166 -8.31 -1.68 -9.75
CA ARG A 166 -7.63 -2.96 -9.46
C ARG A 166 -6.21 -2.97 -9.99
N TYR A 167 -5.96 -2.41 -11.16
CA TYR A 167 -4.62 -2.33 -11.72
C TYR A 167 -3.69 -1.34 -11.02
N CYS A 168 -4.21 -0.44 -10.18
CA CYS A 168 -3.38 0.38 -9.30
C CYS A 168 -2.56 -0.52 -8.35
N PRO A 169 -1.36 -0.10 -7.92
CA PRO A 169 -0.50 -0.86 -7.02
C PRO A 169 -1.03 -0.84 -5.58
N LEU A 170 -2.24 -1.35 -5.35
CA LEU A 170 -2.86 -1.45 -4.04
C LEU A 170 -2.48 -2.77 -3.35
N PRO A 171 -2.29 -2.78 -2.02
CA PRO A 171 -2.19 -4.02 -1.26
C PRO A 171 -3.43 -4.89 -1.50
N TRP A 172 -3.21 -6.17 -1.83
CA TRP A 172 -4.26 -7.08 -2.28
C TRP A 172 -5.46 -7.15 -1.31
N ALA A 173 -5.20 -7.37 -0.02
CA ALA A 173 -6.22 -7.46 1.02
C ALA A 173 -7.01 -6.14 1.15
N MET A 174 -6.32 -5.00 1.11
CA MET A 174 -6.95 -3.67 1.19
C MET A 174 -7.85 -3.40 -0.02
N GLY A 175 -7.40 -3.76 -1.23
CA GLY A 175 -8.24 -3.67 -2.42
C GLY A 175 -9.49 -4.54 -2.31
N ASN A 176 -9.40 -5.74 -1.73
CA ASN A 176 -10.56 -6.59 -1.47
C ASN A 176 -11.53 -5.93 -0.50
N GLY A 177 -11.03 -5.35 0.58
CA GLY A 177 -11.85 -4.62 1.55
C GLY A 177 -12.56 -3.41 0.94
N LEU A 178 -11.82 -2.58 0.19
CA LEU A 178 -12.34 -1.40 -0.46
C LEU A 178 -13.57 -1.71 -1.32
N PHE A 179 -13.45 -2.60 -2.31
CA PHE A 179 -14.59 -2.84 -3.19
C PHE A 179 -15.73 -3.61 -2.51
N ALA A 180 -15.43 -4.45 -1.52
CA ALA A 180 -16.45 -5.14 -0.75
C ALA A 180 -17.33 -4.15 0.04
N SER A 181 -16.69 -3.12 0.59
CA SER A 181 -17.35 -2.09 1.39
C SER A 181 -18.19 -1.09 0.60
N ILE A 182 -18.02 -1.02 -0.73
CA ILE A 182 -18.77 -0.11 -1.59
C ILE A 182 -20.03 -0.78 -2.11
N GLU A 183 -21.18 -0.23 -1.71
CA GLU A 183 -22.56 -0.56 -2.12
C GLU A 183 -22.75 -1.00 -3.57
N SER A 184 -22.33 -0.07 -4.41
CA SER A 184 -22.60 -0.04 -5.83
C SER A 184 -21.81 -1.10 -6.61
N VAL A 185 -20.76 -1.66 -6.03
CA VAL A 185 -19.95 -2.69 -6.68
C VAL A 185 -20.68 -4.03 -6.59
N LYS A 186 -21.14 -4.56 -7.72
CA LYS A 186 -21.73 -5.91 -7.73
C LYS A 186 -20.62 -6.96 -7.58
N PHE A 187 -20.93 -8.08 -6.92
CA PHE A 187 -20.02 -9.22 -6.79
C PHE A 187 -19.44 -9.64 -8.14
N TRP A 188 -20.27 -9.71 -9.18
CA TRP A 188 -19.80 -10.10 -10.51
C TRP A 188 -18.83 -9.10 -11.14
N HIS A 189 -19.02 -7.79 -10.91
CA HIS A 189 -18.07 -6.79 -11.40
C HIS A 189 -16.71 -6.94 -10.73
N PHE A 190 -16.72 -7.21 -9.42
CA PHE A 190 -15.52 -7.46 -8.64
C PHE A 190 -14.78 -8.73 -9.09
N MET A 191 -15.51 -9.83 -9.33
CA MET A 191 -14.90 -11.09 -9.78
C MET A 191 -14.31 -10.97 -11.19
N VAL A 192 -15.01 -10.31 -12.11
CA VAL A 192 -14.49 -10.04 -13.46
C VAL A 192 -13.23 -9.16 -13.40
N ALA A 193 -13.23 -8.10 -12.58
CA ALA A 193 -12.06 -7.26 -12.41
C ALA A 193 -10.86 -8.03 -11.82
N ASN A 194 -11.11 -8.90 -10.85
CA ASN A 194 -10.07 -9.76 -10.28
C ASN A 194 -9.60 -10.87 -11.23
N LEU A 195 -10.41 -11.29 -12.19
CA LEU A 195 -9.99 -12.19 -13.27
C LEU A 195 -9.06 -11.46 -14.25
N MET A 196 -9.38 -10.20 -14.58
CA MET A 196 -8.58 -9.40 -15.51
C MET A 196 -7.17 -9.09 -14.98
N ILE A 197 -7.01 -8.92 -13.67
CA ILE A 197 -5.69 -8.63 -13.07
C ILE A 197 -4.79 -9.87 -12.89
N GLN A 198 -5.31 -11.09 -13.11
CA GLN A 198 -4.53 -12.33 -12.92
C GLN A 198 -3.16 -12.32 -13.61
N PRO A 199 -2.97 -11.82 -14.85
CA PRO A 199 -1.65 -11.77 -15.47
C PRO A 199 -0.59 -11.04 -14.64
N ARG A 200 -0.98 -9.97 -13.93
CA ARG A 200 -0.11 -9.25 -13.00
C ARG A 200 0.23 -10.09 -11.77
N LEU A 201 -0.75 -10.83 -11.25
CA LEU A 201 -0.59 -11.67 -10.06
C LEU A 201 0.26 -12.92 -10.34
N LEU A 202 0.44 -13.32 -11.60
CA LEU A 202 1.32 -14.43 -11.99
C LEU A 202 2.81 -14.07 -11.95
N ILE A 203 3.16 -12.79 -11.90
CA ILE A 203 4.56 -12.33 -11.83
C ILE A 203 5.27 -12.84 -10.56
N PRO A 204 4.74 -12.70 -9.33
CA PRO A 204 5.37 -13.26 -8.14
C PRO A 204 5.48 -14.80 -8.19
N VAL A 205 4.54 -15.50 -8.84
CA VAL A 205 4.60 -16.96 -9.06
C VAL A 205 5.75 -17.31 -10.00
N PHE A 206 5.91 -16.56 -11.09
CA PHE A 206 7.03 -16.72 -12.01
C PHE A 206 8.37 -16.50 -11.33
N ILE A 207 8.51 -15.42 -10.55
CA ILE A 207 9.72 -15.15 -9.77
C ILE A 207 10.02 -16.31 -8.83
N GLY A 208 9.01 -16.80 -8.11
CA GLY A 208 9.11 -17.97 -7.25
C GLY A 208 9.64 -19.20 -7.99
N SER A 209 9.10 -19.49 -9.17
CA SER A 209 9.52 -20.63 -9.98
C SER A 209 10.97 -20.57 -10.46
N ARG A 210 11.53 -19.37 -10.61
CA ARG A 210 12.93 -19.15 -10.99
C ARG A 210 13.87 -19.22 -9.80
N LEU A 211 13.42 -18.83 -8.61
CA LEU A 211 14.22 -18.95 -7.38
C LEU A 211 14.61 -20.39 -7.10
N THR A 212 13.75 -21.36 -7.43
CA THR A 212 14.06 -22.79 -7.28
C THR A 212 15.32 -23.18 -8.05
N SER A 213 15.45 -22.75 -9.31
CA SER A 213 16.63 -23.03 -10.13
C SER A 213 17.91 -22.42 -9.54
N LEU A 214 17.81 -21.24 -8.92
CA LEU A 214 18.95 -20.55 -8.31
C LEU A 214 19.42 -21.19 -6.99
N THR A 215 18.52 -21.85 -6.26
CA THR A 215 18.91 -22.59 -5.06
C THR A 215 19.62 -23.91 -5.37
N SER A 216 19.40 -24.47 -6.57
CA SER A 216 20.04 -25.71 -7.03
C SER A 216 21.28 -25.49 -7.90
N GLU A 217 21.41 -24.33 -8.55
CA GLU A 217 22.50 -24.01 -9.48
C GLU A 217 23.57 -23.16 -8.78
N THR A 218 24.71 -23.76 -8.46
CA THR A 218 25.90 -23.03 -8.00
C THR A 218 26.53 -22.29 -9.20
N PRO A 219 27.00 -21.03 -9.06
CA PRO A 219 27.58 -20.25 -10.17
C PRO A 219 28.74 -20.94 -10.93
N GLY A 220 29.39 -21.93 -10.31
CA GLY A 220 30.49 -22.69 -10.89
C GLY A 220 30.11 -23.89 -11.77
N HIS A 221 28.84 -24.33 -11.81
CA HIS A 221 28.43 -25.53 -12.56
C HIS A 221 27.82 -25.21 -13.94
N ASP A 222 27.01 -24.15 -14.04
CA ASP A 222 26.46 -23.64 -15.30
C ASP A 222 26.25 -22.12 -15.22
N PRO A 223 27.29 -21.31 -15.49
CA PRO A 223 27.20 -19.86 -15.36
C PRO A 223 26.21 -19.23 -16.34
N LEU A 224 25.98 -19.82 -17.52
CA LEU A 224 25.05 -19.30 -18.51
C LEU A 224 23.61 -19.39 -17.99
N ARG A 225 23.19 -20.55 -17.47
CA ARG A 225 21.83 -20.72 -16.91
C ARG A 225 21.60 -19.83 -15.69
N PHE A 226 22.60 -19.69 -14.84
CA PHE A 226 22.54 -18.80 -13.68
C PHE A 226 22.25 -17.34 -14.10
N TRP A 227 23.04 -16.80 -15.04
CA TRP A 227 22.84 -15.43 -15.53
C TRP A 227 21.54 -15.25 -16.32
N LEU A 228 21.12 -16.25 -17.10
CA LEU A 228 19.82 -16.24 -17.79
C LEU A 228 18.64 -16.20 -16.81
N ASN A 229 18.71 -16.98 -15.72
CA ASN A 229 17.69 -16.98 -14.68
C ASN A 229 17.63 -15.62 -13.95
N ILE A 230 18.76 -15.07 -13.52
CA ILE A 230 18.86 -13.70 -12.95
C ILE A 230 18.32 -12.67 -13.92
N GLY A 231 18.72 -12.73 -15.18
CA GLY A 231 18.27 -11.83 -16.24
C GLY A 231 16.75 -11.90 -16.42
N SER A 232 16.17 -13.10 -16.40
CA SER A 232 14.72 -13.29 -16.52
C SER A 232 13.94 -12.74 -15.31
N ILE A 233 14.47 -12.87 -14.09
CA ILE A 233 13.87 -12.29 -12.88
C ILE A 233 13.94 -10.76 -12.95
N ALA A 234 15.12 -10.21 -13.26
CA ALA A 234 15.29 -8.76 -13.38
C ALA A 234 14.40 -8.17 -14.48
N LEU A 235 14.29 -8.84 -15.64
CA LEU A 235 13.44 -8.43 -16.75
C LEU A 235 11.95 -8.47 -16.37
N SER A 236 11.48 -9.58 -15.77
CA SER A 236 10.08 -9.70 -15.35
C SER A 236 9.70 -8.71 -14.27
N ALA A 237 10.57 -8.48 -13.28
CA ALA A 237 10.38 -7.43 -12.26
C ALA A 237 10.33 -6.04 -12.90
N SER A 238 11.22 -5.75 -13.85
CA SER A 238 11.25 -4.46 -14.57
C SER A 238 9.98 -4.25 -15.39
N ILE A 239 9.54 -5.26 -16.15
CA ILE A 239 8.27 -5.21 -16.92
C ILE A 239 7.09 -4.98 -15.98
N SER A 240 7.06 -5.65 -14.82
CA SER A 240 6.00 -5.47 -13.82
C SER A 240 5.93 -4.02 -13.32
N VAL A 241 7.09 -3.44 -12.98
CA VAL A 241 7.16 -2.06 -12.48
C VAL A 241 6.76 -1.08 -13.59
N LEU A 242 7.30 -1.23 -14.79
CA LEU A 242 6.98 -0.36 -15.93
C LEU A 242 5.49 -0.42 -16.29
N THR A 243 4.93 -1.63 -16.37
CA THR A 243 3.50 -1.84 -16.63
C THR A 243 2.64 -1.25 -15.52
N GLY A 244 3.03 -1.45 -14.26
CA GLY A 244 2.35 -0.87 -13.11
C GLY A 244 2.34 0.67 -13.13
N VAL A 245 3.49 1.29 -13.42
CA VAL A 245 3.61 2.75 -13.54
C VAL A 245 2.81 3.28 -14.73
N TRP A 246 2.85 2.59 -15.87
CA TRP A 246 2.11 2.99 -17.06
C TRP A 246 0.60 2.93 -16.84
N ILE A 247 0.08 1.84 -16.27
CA ILE A 247 -1.35 1.71 -15.97
C ILE A 247 -1.78 2.69 -14.88
N TYR A 248 -0.96 2.93 -13.86
CA TYR A 248 -1.25 3.95 -12.84
C TYR A 248 -1.43 5.34 -13.46
N ARG A 249 -0.53 5.73 -14.38
CA ARG A 249 -0.64 7.00 -15.11
C ARG A 249 -1.88 7.05 -16.00
N LEU A 250 -2.16 5.97 -16.73
CA LEU A 250 -3.36 5.87 -17.56
C LEU A 250 -4.63 5.99 -16.72
N THR A 251 -4.64 5.38 -15.53
CA THR A 251 -5.74 5.41 -14.59
C THR A 251 -6.01 6.83 -14.09
N LEU A 252 -4.96 7.53 -13.65
CA LEU A 252 -5.08 8.92 -13.22
C LEU A 252 -5.55 9.84 -14.35
N ASP A 253 -4.99 9.67 -15.55
CA ASP A 253 -5.40 10.46 -16.72
C ASP A 253 -6.86 10.22 -17.10
N GLN A 254 -7.34 8.98 -16.98
CA GLN A 254 -8.74 8.65 -17.20
C GLN A 254 -9.62 9.22 -16.09
N MET A 255 -9.26 9.09 -14.82
CA MET A 255 -10.05 9.66 -13.70
C MET A 255 -10.18 11.19 -13.82
N ARG A 256 -9.08 11.90 -14.12
CA ARG A 256 -9.07 13.36 -14.33
C ARG A 256 -9.89 13.81 -15.54
N LYS A 257 -9.98 12.97 -16.58
CA LYS A 257 -10.81 13.25 -17.77
C LYS A 257 -12.27 12.86 -17.58
N LEU A 258 -12.55 11.89 -16.72
CA LEU A 258 -13.86 11.26 -16.58
C LEU A 258 -14.84 12.04 -15.71
N GLU A 259 -14.37 13.04 -14.95
CA GLU A 259 -15.22 13.98 -14.19
C GLU A 259 -14.57 15.36 -14.02
N LYS A 260 -15.12 16.38 -14.68
CA LYS A 260 -14.97 17.80 -14.29
C LYS A 260 -15.94 18.17 -13.15
N SER A 261 -16.32 17.21 -12.31
CA SER A 261 -17.20 17.40 -11.16
C SER A 261 -16.35 17.48 -9.88
N ARG A 262 -16.83 18.22 -8.88
CA ARG A 262 -16.18 18.30 -7.56
C ARG A 262 -16.04 16.92 -6.89
N GLU A 263 -16.95 15.98 -7.19
CA GLU A 263 -16.92 14.62 -6.66
C GLU A 263 -15.80 13.77 -7.29
N GLY A 264 -15.55 13.93 -8.59
CA GLY A 264 -14.44 13.24 -9.27
C GLY A 264 -13.07 13.72 -8.82
N GLU A 265 -12.92 15.01 -8.52
CA GLU A 265 -11.68 15.57 -7.96
C GLU A 265 -11.40 15.02 -6.55
N LEU A 266 -12.42 15.00 -5.69
CA LEU A 266 -12.32 14.39 -4.35
C LEU A 266 -12.04 12.89 -4.40
N ALA A 267 -12.64 12.16 -5.35
CA ALA A 267 -12.38 10.73 -5.53
C ALA A 267 -10.95 10.45 -6.02
N ALA A 268 -10.40 11.31 -6.88
CA ALA A 268 -9.01 11.22 -7.33
C ALA A 268 -8.03 11.55 -6.19
N GLU A 269 -8.29 12.61 -5.43
CA GLU A 269 -7.53 12.99 -4.24
C GLU A 269 -7.53 11.86 -3.20
N ALA A 270 -8.68 11.23 -2.96
CA ALA A 270 -8.80 10.13 -2.01
C ALA A 270 -8.00 8.87 -2.41
N LEU A 271 -7.79 8.68 -3.71
CA LEU A 271 -6.94 7.63 -4.26
C LEU A 271 -5.45 8.01 -4.22
N GLU A 272 -5.11 9.28 -4.51
CA GLU A 272 -3.75 9.83 -4.51
C GLU A 272 -3.15 9.92 -3.10
N GLU A 273 -3.92 10.41 -2.12
CA GLU A 273 -3.49 10.54 -0.71
C GLU A 273 -3.52 9.22 0.06
N GLY A 274 -4.02 8.13 -0.54
CA GLY A 274 -4.32 6.90 0.19
C GLY A 274 -5.40 7.07 1.26
N ALA A 275 -6.13 8.19 1.26
CA ALA A 275 -7.11 8.55 2.29
C ALA A 275 -8.29 7.57 2.40
N LEU A 276 -8.57 6.78 1.36
CA LEU A 276 -9.53 5.67 1.39
C LEU A 276 -9.03 4.47 2.20
N PHE A 277 -7.74 4.38 2.49
CA PHE A 277 -7.12 3.16 3.01
C PHE A 277 -6.69 3.27 4.48
N GLY A 278 -6.92 4.42 5.12
CA GLY A 278 -6.39 4.71 6.45
C GLY A 278 -4.87 4.85 6.40
N GLU A 279 -4.35 5.99 6.83
CA GLU A 279 -2.91 6.19 6.96
C GLU A 279 -2.27 5.05 7.78
N TYR A 280 -1.49 4.18 7.12
CA TYR A 280 -0.16 3.88 7.63
C TYR A 280 0.76 4.90 6.99
N ARG A 281 0.74 6.11 7.53
CA ARG A 281 1.74 7.13 7.27
C ARG A 281 3.00 6.64 7.97
N ASP A 282 4.07 6.49 7.19
CA ASP A 282 5.45 6.46 7.71
C ASP A 282 5.56 7.62 8.68
N SER A 283 5.87 7.33 9.94
CA SER A 283 6.15 8.32 10.95
C SER A 283 7.47 8.98 10.60
N ASP A 284 7.44 9.96 9.71
CA ASP A 284 8.48 10.96 9.56
C ASP A 284 7.79 12.31 9.27
N ASP A 285 8.21 13.31 10.03
CA ASP A 285 7.81 14.71 10.00
C ASP A 285 6.47 15.07 10.67
N GLU A 286 6.52 15.18 12.01
CA GLU A 286 6.04 16.35 12.76
C GLU A 286 6.79 16.42 14.10
N GLU A 287 8.07 16.81 14.05
CA GLU A 287 8.75 17.41 15.20
C GLU A 287 8.46 18.92 15.12
N ASN A 288 7.33 19.34 15.69
CA ASN A 288 7.15 20.74 16.04
C ASN A 288 7.60 20.90 17.49
N GLU A 289 8.61 21.75 17.66
CA GLU A 289 9.31 22.05 18.90
C GLU A 289 8.32 22.42 20.03
N ASP A 290 8.23 21.57 21.06
CA ASP A 290 7.67 21.96 22.35
C ASP A 290 8.61 22.98 23.00
N GLU A 291 8.24 24.25 22.91
CA GLU A 291 8.77 25.34 23.74
C GLU A 291 8.46 25.01 25.22
N PRO A 292 9.45 24.90 26.13
CA PRO A 292 9.17 24.51 27.50
C PRO A 292 8.55 25.68 28.27
N LEU A 293 7.22 25.68 28.39
CA LEU A 293 6.48 26.53 29.33
C LEU A 293 6.69 26.03 30.77
N THR A 294 7.87 26.33 31.31
CA THR A 294 8.10 26.35 32.77
C THR A 294 8.14 27.81 33.21
N GLU A 295 7.44 28.13 34.30
CA GLU A 295 7.33 29.46 34.94
C GLU A 295 6.37 30.49 34.31
N ARG A 296 5.06 30.20 34.25
CA ARG A 296 4.06 31.28 34.36
C ARG A 296 2.70 30.89 34.95
N SER A 297 2.66 29.92 35.87
CA SER A 297 1.44 29.51 36.57
C SER A 297 1.41 29.87 38.07
N GLN A 298 2.25 30.82 38.52
CA GLN A 298 2.20 31.34 39.90
C GLN A 298 1.68 32.78 40.06
N MET A 299 1.27 33.46 38.98
CA MET A 299 0.57 34.74 39.10
C MET A 299 -0.73 34.66 38.32
N LEU A 300 -1.81 34.29 39.00
CA LEU A 300 -3.20 34.71 38.76
C LEU A 300 -4.12 33.83 39.62
N ARG A 301 -4.10 34.07 40.95
CA ARG A 301 -5.17 33.64 41.85
C ARG A 301 -5.95 34.89 42.27
N PRO A 302 -7.26 34.95 42.00
CA PRO A 302 -8.16 35.62 42.92
C PRO A 302 -9.19 34.61 43.41
N GLU A 303 -9.08 34.23 44.68
CA GLU A 303 -10.20 33.57 45.35
C GLU A 303 -11.32 34.59 45.59
N ARG A 304 -12.48 34.26 45.04
CA ARG A 304 -13.76 34.90 45.33
C ARG A 304 -14.17 34.56 46.76
N GLY A 305 -14.11 35.55 47.64
CA GLY A 305 -14.77 35.52 48.94
C GLY A 305 -15.53 36.83 49.15
N ALA A 306 -16.80 36.88 48.75
CA ALA A 306 -17.86 37.69 49.34
C ALA A 306 -19.09 37.71 48.41
N LEU A 307 -20.25 37.38 48.99
CA LEU A 307 -21.57 38.00 48.81
C LEU A 307 -22.66 36.93 48.89
N ARG A 308 -23.17 36.76 50.12
CA ARG A 308 -24.35 35.96 50.45
C ARG A 308 -25.49 36.94 50.78
N ARG A 309 -26.59 36.76 50.05
CA ARG A 309 -28.00 37.14 50.33
C ARG A 309 -28.37 38.63 50.45
N VAL A 310 -29.14 39.06 49.45
CA VAL A 310 -30.26 40.01 49.63
C VAL A 310 -31.53 39.19 49.79
N SER A 311 -32.25 39.41 50.89
CA SER A 311 -33.67 39.12 51.06
C SER A 311 -34.18 40.20 52.02
N SER A 312 -35.04 41.07 51.51
CA SER A 312 -35.70 42.15 52.23
C SER A 312 -37.11 41.76 52.65
N SER A 313 -37.58 42.45 53.70
CA SER A 313 -38.95 42.60 54.25
C SER A 313 -39.60 41.36 54.87
N GLY A 314 -40.16 41.40 56.08
CA GLY A 314 -40.45 42.47 57.04
C GLY A 314 -41.37 41.94 58.14
N GLU A 315 -41.44 42.64 59.27
CA GLU A 315 -42.56 42.75 60.24
C GLU A 315 -43.15 41.46 60.87
N ASP A 316 -42.96 41.28 62.19
CA ASP A 316 -44.00 41.45 63.22
C ASP A 316 -43.54 40.92 64.60
N GLU A 317 -43.82 41.75 65.62
CA GLU A 317 -43.79 41.58 67.11
C GLU A 317 -42.49 41.24 67.86
#